data_AF-A0A1X7VUD7-F1
#
_entry.id   AF-A0A1X7VUD7-F1
#
_cell.length_a   1.000
_cell.length_b   1.000
_cell.length_c   1.000
_cell.angle_alpha   90.00
_cell.angle_beta   90.00
_cell.angle_gamma   90.00
#
_symmetry.space_group_name_H-M   'P 1'
#
loop_
_entity.id
_entity.type
_entity.pdbx_description
1 polymer ?
#
loop_
_entity_poly.entity_id
_entity_poly.type
_entity_poly.pdbx_seq_one_letter_code
_entity_poly.pdbx_strand_id
1 'polypeptide(L)'
;MPLLYVAVLIISSTCSGTTVAVQSCSKEDRVSSCKEVKKYWPNSSSKNYNIVYEGEIKNVYCNMEELCGSGGGWTRLAYLDMTDSTQNCPPGFRLYQSGGVRACGRANSTEGTCTSVQFPSNGISYSQVCGRVVGYQYASPDGAYPGNFINETYGSVITPQHNDINSYYADGVSITRGSPRQHVWTLMAGVTDSFIFVRHDGRYLCPCSQGSLQNSTLQSFIGNDYFCESGNPATDGRWKHIFYTSDPLWDGKGCGSLEGVCCAAPGLPWFNKILNTTTTDYLELRVCGDEATSNEDTPVTFYELYIK
;
A
#
# COMPACT_ATOMS: atom_id res chain seq x y z
N MET A 1 21.27 42.21 39.16
CA MET A 1 21.51 40.75 39.08
C MET A 1 20.24 40.03 39.51
N PRO A 2 19.81 38.97 38.81
CA PRO A 2 18.65 39.07 37.92
C PRO A 2 17.44 38.15 38.26
N LEU A 3 16.30 38.54 37.68
CA LEU A 3 15.18 37.79 37.08
C LEU A 3 14.90 36.32 37.48
N LEU A 4 13.62 36.00 37.68
CA LEU A 4 12.82 35.23 36.71
C LEU A 4 11.32 35.28 37.10
N TYR A 5 10.50 35.98 36.31
CA TYR A 5 9.04 35.76 36.26
C TYR A 5 8.74 35.13 34.90
N VAL A 6 8.18 33.92 34.91
CA VAL A 6 7.72 33.22 33.72
C VAL A 6 6.39 33.85 33.30
N ALA A 7 6.39 34.58 32.19
CA ALA A 7 5.17 35.02 31.54
C ALA A 7 4.62 33.86 30.69
N VAL A 8 3.49 33.29 31.12
CA VAL A 8 2.69 32.40 30.29
C VAL A 8 2.03 33.25 29.21
N LEU A 9 2.44 33.04 27.94
CA LEU A 9 1.83 33.71 26.79
C LEU A 9 0.52 33.01 26.44
N ILE A 10 -0.59 33.46 27.03
CA ILE A 10 -1.92 33.11 26.55
C ILE A 10 -2.21 34.02 25.36
N ILE A 11 -2.11 33.49 24.13
CA ILE A 11 -2.60 34.22 22.95
C ILE A 11 -4.13 34.08 22.93
N SER A 12 -4.82 34.97 23.62
CA SER A 12 -6.25 35.21 23.42
C SER A 12 -6.41 36.20 22.26
N SER A 13 -6.88 35.74 21.10
CA SER A 13 -7.27 36.63 20.00
C SER A 13 -8.70 37.13 20.22
N THR A 14 -8.84 38.24 20.94
CA THR A 14 -10.08 39.04 20.93
C THR A 14 -10.14 39.83 19.63
N CYS A 15 -11.12 39.52 18.75
CA CYS A 15 -11.46 40.37 17.62
C CYS A 15 -12.29 41.57 18.12
N SER A 16 -11.73 42.78 18.02
CA SER A 16 -12.48 44.02 18.19
C SER A 16 -11.88 45.09 17.28
N GLY A 17 -12.71 45.75 16.49
CA GLY A 17 -12.29 46.94 15.73
C GLY A 17 -12.94 47.07 14.36
N THR A 18 -14.00 47.87 14.31
CA THR A 18 -14.43 48.65 13.15
C THR A 18 -13.30 49.51 12.60
N THR A 19 -13.36 49.76 11.28
CA THR A 19 -12.52 50.62 10.41
C THR A 19 -11.33 49.96 9.69
N VAL A 20 -11.51 49.92 8.36
CA VAL A 20 -10.57 49.77 7.24
C VAL A 20 -9.09 49.60 7.61
N ALA A 21 -8.68 48.35 7.84
CA ALA A 21 -7.34 47.87 7.59
C ALA A 21 -7.46 46.41 7.13
N VAL A 22 -6.85 46.10 5.99
CA VAL A 22 -6.83 44.75 5.41
C VAL A 22 -6.27 43.79 6.45
N GLN A 23 -7.15 42.94 6.98
CA GLN A 23 -6.86 41.94 7.97
C GLN A 23 -5.89 40.91 7.38
N SER A 24 -4.61 41.02 7.71
CA SER A 24 -3.64 39.95 7.52
C SER A 24 -3.94 38.85 8.55
N CYS A 25 -4.98 38.05 8.30
CA CYS A 25 -4.98 36.68 8.81
C CYS A 25 -3.76 36.00 8.19
N SER A 26 -2.86 35.45 9.01
CA SER A 26 -1.76 34.61 8.55
C SER A 26 -2.31 33.59 7.55
N LYS A 27 -1.77 33.59 6.32
CA LYS A 27 -2.23 32.72 5.22
C LYS A 27 -2.08 31.23 5.55
N GLU A 28 -1.32 30.90 6.60
CA GLU A 28 -1.18 29.58 7.21
C GLU A 28 -2.50 29.06 7.82
N ASP A 29 -3.43 29.91 8.24
CA ASP A 29 -4.70 29.49 8.87
C ASP A 29 -5.78 29.05 7.86
N ARG A 30 -5.45 28.84 6.57
CA ARG A 30 -6.41 28.58 5.49
C ARG A 30 -6.05 27.47 4.51
N VAL A 31 -4.93 26.77 4.70
CA VAL A 31 -4.56 25.68 3.78
C VAL A 31 -5.24 24.38 4.17
N SER A 32 -5.85 23.73 3.20
CA SER A 32 -6.63 22.50 3.35
C SER A 32 -5.87 21.25 2.89
N SER A 33 -4.69 21.41 2.28
CA SER A 33 -3.88 20.30 1.77
C SER A 33 -2.40 20.64 1.63
N CYS A 34 -1.54 19.62 1.60
CA CYS A 34 -0.11 19.76 1.30
C CYS A 34 0.14 20.39 -0.08
N LYS A 35 -0.76 20.16 -1.04
CA LYS A 35 -0.72 20.76 -2.37
C LYS A 35 -0.86 22.28 -2.32
N GLU A 36 -1.75 22.79 -1.47
CA GLU A 36 -1.90 24.23 -1.25
C GLU A 36 -0.70 24.82 -0.52
N VAL A 37 -0.16 24.11 0.47
CA VAL A 37 1.08 24.52 1.15
C VAL A 37 2.21 24.68 0.13
N LYS A 38 2.43 23.68 -0.74
CA LYS A 38 3.47 23.76 -1.78
C LYS A 38 3.22 24.89 -2.77
N LYS A 39 1.96 25.15 -3.12
CA LYS A 39 1.57 26.25 -4.02
C LYS A 39 1.87 27.63 -3.42
N TYR A 40 1.56 27.84 -2.14
CA TYR A 40 1.75 29.15 -1.49
C TYR A 40 3.19 29.36 -1.01
N TRP A 41 3.88 28.29 -0.61
CA TRP A 41 5.27 28.31 -0.18
C TRP A 41 6.08 27.29 -0.99
N PRO A 42 6.52 27.63 -2.21
CA PRO A 42 7.24 26.70 -3.09
C PRO A 42 8.52 26.11 -2.47
N ASN A 43 9.19 26.86 -1.59
CA ASN A 43 10.42 26.45 -0.91
C ASN A 43 10.15 25.70 0.41
N SER A 44 8.91 25.30 0.69
CA SER A 44 8.56 24.48 1.85
C SER A 44 9.28 23.13 1.80
N SER A 45 9.77 22.67 2.96
CA SER A 45 10.42 21.36 3.14
C SER A 45 9.42 20.28 3.56
N SER A 46 9.76 19.01 3.35
CA SER A 46 8.95 17.89 3.84
C SER A 46 8.94 17.86 5.38
N LYS A 47 7.74 17.89 5.98
CA LYS A 47 7.52 17.84 7.44
C LYS A 47 6.03 17.72 7.73
N ASN A 48 5.68 17.68 9.01
CA ASN A 48 4.30 17.83 9.45
C ASN A 48 3.85 19.29 9.32
N TYR A 49 2.67 19.48 8.74
CA TYR A 49 1.97 20.77 8.63
C TYR A 49 0.61 20.67 9.30
N ASN A 50 0.14 21.80 9.83
CA ASN A 50 -1.24 21.95 10.26
C ASN A 50 -2.06 22.41 9.05
N ILE A 51 -3.08 21.62 8.69
CA ILE A 51 -4.05 21.96 7.65
C ILE A 51 -5.44 22.09 8.29
N VAL A 52 -6.30 22.91 7.69
CA VAL A 52 -7.66 23.15 8.15
C VAL A 52 -8.65 22.42 7.26
N TYR A 53 -9.45 21.53 7.84
CA TYR A 53 -10.54 20.84 7.16
C TYR A 53 -11.82 20.92 8.00
N GLU A 54 -12.92 21.37 7.40
CA GLU A 54 -14.21 21.57 8.09
C GLU A 54 -14.11 22.37 9.41
N GLY A 55 -13.13 23.28 9.49
CA GLY A 55 -12.88 24.08 10.69
C GLY A 55 -12.02 23.39 11.76
N GLU A 56 -11.61 22.14 11.55
CA GLU A 56 -10.68 21.43 12.43
C GLU A 56 -9.23 21.51 11.91
N ILE A 57 -8.28 21.65 12.85
CA ILE A 57 -6.86 21.57 12.54
C ILE A 57 -6.42 20.12 12.56
N LYS A 58 -5.88 19.63 11.44
CA LYS A 58 -5.27 18.30 11.31
C LYS A 58 -3.75 18.46 11.12
N ASN A 59 -2.98 17.65 11.85
CA ASN A 59 -1.55 17.56 11.65
C ASN A 59 -1.26 16.43 10.65
N VAL A 60 -0.69 16.78 9.49
CA VAL A 60 -0.42 15.81 8.41
C VAL A 60 1.02 15.92 7.93
N TYR A 61 1.62 14.79 7.59
CA TYR A 61 2.93 14.80 6.94
C TYR A 61 2.77 15.17 5.47
N CYS A 62 3.48 16.22 5.04
CA CYS A 62 3.55 16.64 3.66
C CYS A 62 4.92 16.31 3.07
N ASN A 63 4.95 15.52 1.99
CA ASN A 63 6.14 15.39 1.17
C ASN A 63 6.19 16.54 0.14
N MET A 64 7.16 17.44 0.33
CA MET A 64 7.35 18.63 -0.52
C MET A 64 8.39 18.43 -1.62
N GLU A 65 8.96 17.22 -1.69
CA GLU A 65 9.87 16.78 -2.73
C GLU A 65 9.14 16.01 -3.83
N GLU A 66 9.86 15.62 -4.88
CA GLU A 66 9.31 14.80 -5.95
C GLU A 66 8.93 13.41 -5.44
N LEU A 67 7.76 12.92 -5.86
CA LEU A 67 7.26 11.58 -5.57
C LEU A 67 6.49 11.09 -6.81
N CYS A 68 6.75 9.84 -7.24
CA CYS A 68 6.10 9.25 -8.42
C CYS A 68 6.16 10.14 -9.69
N GLY A 69 7.29 10.81 -9.95
CA GLY A 69 7.47 11.69 -11.11
C GLY A 69 6.66 12.99 -11.07
N SER A 70 6.04 13.32 -9.93
CA SER A 70 5.29 14.56 -9.71
C SER A 70 5.97 15.35 -8.61
N GLY A 71 6.05 16.68 -8.76
CA GLY A 71 6.63 17.55 -7.74
C GLY A 71 5.91 17.45 -6.38
N GLY A 72 6.40 18.17 -5.38
CA GLY A 72 5.88 18.10 -4.01
C GLY A 72 4.42 18.51 -3.79
N GLY A 73 4.04 18.50 -2.51
CA GLY A 73 2.68 18.78 -2.06
C GLY A 73 1.83 17.53 -1.88
N TRP A 74 2.48 16.39 -1.63
CA TRP A 74 1.85 15.11 -1.38
C TRP A 74 1.47 14.98 0.10
N THR A 75 0.24 14.56 0.38
CA THR A 75 -0.22 14.31 1.75
C THR A 75 -0.10 12.84 2.08
N ARG A 76 0.61 12.47 3.15
CA ARG A 76 0.71 11.06 3.59
C ARG A 76 -0.55 10.66 4.36
N LEU A 77 -1.23 9.62 3.90
CA LEU A 77 -2.40 9.04 4.58
C LEU A 77 -2.04 7.85 5.46
N ALA A 78 -1.04 7.07 5.05
CA ALA A 78 -0.67 5.85 5.73
C ALA A 78 0.85 5.75 5.84
N TYR A 79 1.30 5.24 6.98
CA TYR A 79 2.70 4.92 7.23
C TYR A 79 2.77 3.74 8.19
N LEU A 80 3.61 2.77 7.85
CA LEU A 80 4.05 1.69 8.73
C LEU A 80 5.51 1.40 8.40
N ASP A 81 6.32 1.24 9.44
CA ASP A 81 7.69 0.78 9.36
C ASP A 81 7.96 -0.14 10.55
N MET A 82 7.89 -1.45 10.32
CA MET A 82 8.07 -2.45 11.37
C MET A 82 9.54 -2.65 11.77
N THR A 83 10.50 -2.02 11.08
CA THR A 83 11.88 -1.92 11.55
C THR A 83 11.99 -1.02 12.78
N ASP A 84 11.08 -0.06 12.92
CA ASP A 84 10.86 0.67 14.16
C ASP A 84 10.19 -0.24 15.19
N SER A 85 10.97 -0.63 16.20
CA SER A 85 10.51 -1.49 17.30
C SER A 85 9.31 -0.92 18.09
N THR A 86 9.04 0.38 17.99
CA THR A 86 7.92 1.04 18.67
C THR A 86 6.60 0.95 17.90
N GLN A 87 6.65 0.64 16.61
CA GLN A 87 5.44 0.44 15.81
C GLN A 87 4.85 -0.95 16.02
N ASN A 88 3.53 -1.04 15.97
CA ASN A 88 2.75 -2.27 16.10
C ASN A 88 1.91 -2.50 14.86
N CYS A 89 1.53 -3.75 14.63
CA CYS A 89 0.62 -4.07 13.55
C CYS A 89 -0.72 -3.34 13.69
N PRO A 90 -1.33 -2.89 12.58
CA PRO A 90 -2.65 -2.28 12.63
C PRO A 90 -3.68 -3.22 13.27
N PRO A 91 -4.77 -2.69 13.85
CA PRO A 91 -5.81 -3.52 14.44
C PRO A 91 -6.31 -4.60 13.47
N GLY A 92 -6.44 -5.84 13.97
CA GLY A 92 -6.85 -7.01 13.18
C GLY A 92 -5.71 -7.77 12.50
N PHE A 93 -4.54 -7.15 12.29
CA PHE A 93 -3.38 -7.83 11.72
C PHE A 93 -2.62 -8.63 12.77
N ARG A 94 -2.02 -9.75 12.36
CA ARG A 94 -1.14 -10.55 13.23
C ARG A 94 0.32 -10.21 12.99
N LEU A 95 1.10 -10.25 14.06
CA LEU A 95 2.55 -10.07 13.99
C LEU A 95 3.24 -11.36 13.53
N TYR A 96 4.03 -11.22 12.47
CA TYR A 96 5.09 -12.14 12.10
C TYR A 96 6.41 -11.65 12.65
N GLN A 97 7.18 -12.55 13.23
CA GLN A 97 8.51 -12.23 13.73
C GLN A 97 9.44 -13.44 13.63
N SER A 98 10.44 -13.35 12.76
CA SER A 98 11.50 -14.36 12.61
C SER A 98 12.71 -13.72 11.94
N GLY A 99 13.92 -14.24 12.19
CA GLY A 99 15.14 -13.77 11.49
C GLY A 99 15.46 -12.28 11.66
N GLY A 100 14.96 -11.63 12.72
CA GLY A 100 15.10 -10.17 12.92
C GLY A 100 14.10 -9.32 12.15
N VAL A 101 13.24 -9.92 11.32
CA VAL A 101 12.18 -9.24 10.57
C VAL A 101 10.88 -9.26 11.35
N ARG A 102 10.17 -8.13 11.34
CA ARG A 102 8.81 -7.97 11.84
C ARG A 102 7.89 -7.57 10.69
N ALA A 103 6.71 -8.18 10.59
CA ALA A 103 5.73 -7.86 9.56
C ALA A 103 4.30 -8.16 10.05
N CYS A 104 3.31 -7.64 9.33
CA CYS A 104 1.90 -7.69 9.69
C CYS A 104 1.11 -8.44 8.63
N GLY A 105 0.65 -9.65 8.97
CA GLY A 105 -0.13 -10.51 8.07
C GLY A 105 -1.59 -10.58 8.47
N ARG A 106 -2.33 -11.44 7.76
CA ARG A 106 -3.77 -11.64 8.00
C ARG A 106 -4.05 -12.20 9.39
N ALA A 107 -5.23 -11.90 9.94
CA ALA A 107 -5.76 -12.62 11.09
C ALA A 107 -5.79 -14.13 10.80
N ASN A 108 -5.55 -14.97 11.81
CA ASN A 108 -5.54 -16.42 11.62
C ASN A 108 -6.87 -16.91 11.02
N SER A 109 -6.80 -17.65 9.91
CA SER A 109 -7.96 -18.22 9.22
C SER A 109 -7.65 -19.61 8.69
N THR A 110 -8.67 -20.47 8.66
CA THR A 110 -8.65 -21.80 8.03
C THR A 110 -9.15 -21.78 6.58
N GLU A 111 -9.52 -20.62 6.07
CA GLU A 111 -10.07 -20.37 4.73
C GLU A 111 -9.53 -19.06 4.15
N GLY A 112 -9.79 -18.81 2.87
CA GLY A 112 -9.44 -17.57 2.17
C GLY A 112 -10.08 -16.34 2.82
N THR A 113 -9.28 -15.30 3.08
CA THR A 113 -9.72 -14.08 3.77
C THR A 113 -8.88 -12.88 3.39
N CYS A 114 -9.40 -11.69 3.71
CA CYS A 114 -8.63 -10.46 3.75
C CYS A 114 -8.67 -9.85 5.15
N THR A 115 -7.55 -9.28 5.58
CA THR A 115 -7.49 -8.36 6.74
C THR A 115 -7.19 -6.97 6.22
N SER A 116 -7.97 -5.96 6.63
CA SER A 116 -7.86 -4.61 6.08
C SER A 116 -7.75 -3.51 7.12
N VAL A 117 -7.20 -2.39 6.68
CA VAL A 117 -7.15 -1.12 7.40
C VAL A 117 -7.51 0.01 6.44
N GLN A 118 -8.36 0.93 6.90
CA GLN A 118 -8.78 2.10 6.15
C GLN A 118 -8.08 3.36 6.65
N PHE A 119 -7.68 4.20 5.71
CA PHE A 119 -7.01 5.48 5.94
C PHE A 119 -7.89 6.60 5.40
N PRO A 120 -8.59 7.34 6.28
CA PRO A 120 -9.45 8.42 5.83
C PRO A 120 -8.60 9.52 5.18
N SER A 121 -9.07 10.05 4.05
CA SER A 121 -8.50 11.26 3.43
C SER A 121 -8.66 12.49 4.32
N ASN A 122 -9.55 12.41 5.32
CA ASN A 122 -10.04 13.54 6.11
C ASN A 122 -10.53 14.68 5.21
N GLY A 123 -11.23 14.30 4.13
CA GLY A 123 -11.85 15.19 3.16
C GLY A 123 -10.88 15.99 2.28
N ILE A 124 -9.59 15.67 2.32
CA ILE A 124 -8.62 16.17 1.36
C ILE A 124 -8.98 15.60 -0.01
N SER A 125 -9.26 16.49 -0.95
CA SER A 125 -9.59 16.11 -2.32
C SER A 125 -8.33 15.75 -3.11
N TYR A 126 -8.34 14.59 -3.76
CA TYR A 126 -7.19 14.07 -4.51
C TYR A 126 -7.60 13.39 -5.81
N SER A 127 -6.69 13.40 -6.78
CA SER A 127 -6.83 12.69 -8.06
C SER A 127 -5.60 11.84 -8.39
N GLN A 128 -4.60 11.81 -7.52
CA GLN A 128 -3.41 11.02 -7.68
C GLN A 128 -3.08 10.27 -6.38
N VAL A 129 -2.70 8.99 -6.50
CA VAL A 129 -2.21 8.16 -5.40
C VAL A 129 -0.80 7.70 -5.76
N CYS A 130 0.12 7.84 -4.82
CA CYS A 130 1.47 7.32 -4.94
C CYS A 130 1.79 6.53 -3.68
N GLY A 131 2.41 5.37 -3.82
CA GLY A 131 2.72 4.57 -2.65
C GLY A 131 3.80 3.53 -2.89
N ARG A 132 4.32 3.05 -1.77
CA ARG A 132 5.30 1.98 -1.70
C ARG A 132 4.86 1.02 -0.60
N VAL A 133 4.94 -0.27 -0.88
CA VAL A 133 4.64 -1.35 0.07
C VAL A 133 5.77 -2.37 -0.04
N VAL A 134 6.25 -2.85 1.10
CA VAL A 134 7.21 -3.95 1.17
C VAL A 134 6.62 -5.02 2.08
N GLY A 135 6.61 -6.26 1.57
CA GLY A 135 6.13 -7.41 2.30
C GLY A 135 7.11 -8.57 2.21
N TYR A 136 6.64 -9.72 2.66
CA TYR A 136 7.39 -10.96 2.61
C TYR A 136 6.44 -12.11 2.28
N GLN A 137 6.99 -13.17 1.72
CA GLN A 137 6.26 -14.41 1.48
C GLN A 137 6.20 -15.24 2.77
N TYR A 138 5.02 -15.76 3.10
CA TYR A 138 4.89 -16.88 4.03
C TYR A 138 4.33 -18.08 3.27
N ALA A 139 5.07 -19.19 3.31
CA ALA A 139 4.68 -20.45 2.69
C ALA A 139 4.44 -20.34 1.17
N SER A 140 3.24 -20.58 0.64
CA SER A 140 3.00 -20.73 -0.80
C SER A 140 1.98 -19.81 -1.47
N PRO A 141 2.01 -18.47 -1.25
CA PRO A 141 1.08 -17.58 -1.92
C PRO A 141 1.14 -17.80 -3.42
N ASP A 142 0.01 -17.74 -4.10
CA ASP A 142 -0.11 -18.21 -5.47
C ASP A 142 -0.56 -17.11 -6.45
N GLY A 143 -0.32 -15.85 -6.12
CA GLY A 143 -0.50 -14.70 -7.00
C GLY A 143 -1.98 -14.34 -7.23
N ALA A 144 -2.43 -14.44 -8.47
CA ALA A 144 -3.83 -14.24 -8.88
C ALA A 144 -4.39 -15.55 -9.45
N TYR A 145 -4.19 -16.65 -8.73
CA TYR A 145 -4.70 -17.95 -9.14
C TYR A 145 -6.24 -17.92 -9.21
N PRO A 146 -6.85 -18.30 -10.35
CA PRO A 146 -8.30 -18.19 -10.54
C PRO A 146 -9.12 -19.28 -9.81
N GLY A 147 -8.45 -20.20 -9.12
CA GLY A 147 -9.04 -21.22 -8.26
C GLY A 147 -8.76 -22.66 -8.67
N ASN A 148 -9.24 -23.59 -7.85
CA ASN A 148 -8.87 -25.00 -7.93
C ASN A 148 -9.55 -25.78 -9.07
N PHE A 149 -8.75 -26.29 -10.00
CA PHE A 149 -9.24 -27.16 -11.10
C PHE A 149 -8.57 -28.54 -11.06
N ILE A 150 -9.36 -29.55 -10.71
CA ILE A 150 -8.94 -30.96 -10.76
C ILE A 150 -9.43 -31.53 -12.09
N ASN A 151 -8.50 -32.03 -12.91
CA ASN A 151 -8.77 -32.67 -14.23
C ASN A 151 -9.32 -31.74 -15.34
N GLU A 152 -9.09 -30.43 -15.27
CA GLU A 152 -9.47 -29.49 -16.32
C GLU A 152 -8.29 -28.61 -16.77
N THR A 153 -8.43 -27.96 -17.93
CA THR A 153 -7.43 -27.03 -18.47
C THR A 153 -7.37 -25.76 -17.60
N TYR A 154 -6.19 -25.19 -17.41
CA TYR A 154 -6.02 -23.92 -16.69
C TYR A 154 -6.99 -22.84 -17.20
N GLY A 155 -7.67 -22.14 -16.28
CA GLY A 155 -8.60 -21.04 -16.59
C GLY A 155 -9.94 -21.48 -17.18
N SER A 156 -10.22 -22.78 -17.28
CA SER A 156 -11.51 -23.29 -17.80
C SER A 156 -12.66 -23.06 -16.82
N VAL A 157 -12.38 -23.04 -15.53
CA VAL A 157 -13.27 -22.53 -14.50
C VAL A 157 -12.57 -21.33 -13.88
N ILE A 158 -13.33 -20.36 -13.38
CA ILE A 158 -12.83 -19.20 -12.66
C ILE A 158 -13.76 -19.02 -11.48
N THR A 159 -13.22 -19.04 -10.27
CA THR A 159 -14.04 -18.88 -9.06
C THR A 159 -14.68 -17.49 -9.05
N PRO A 160 -15.91 -17.33 -8.53
CA PRO A 160 -16.53 -16.01 -8.42
C PRO A 160 -15.67 -15.01 -7.62
N GLN A 161 -14.97 -15.50 -6.60
CA GLN A 161 -14.08 -14.74 -5.74
C GLN A 161 -12.93 -14.09 -6.51
N HIS A 162 -12.40 -14.78 -7.53
CA HIS A 162 -11.33 -14.27 -8.38
C HIS A 162 -11.71 -12.96 -9.06
N ASN A 163 -12.97 -12.77 -9.45
CA ASN A 163 -13.41 -11.57 -10.19
C ASN A 163 -14.16 -10.56 -9.31
N ASP A 164 -14.20 -10.76 -8.00
CA ASP A 164 -14.85 -9.84 -7.06
C ASP A 164 -13.81 -9.00 -6.33
N ILE A 165 -13.79 -7.70 -6.60
CA ILE A 165 -12.94 -6.73 -5.91
C ILE A 165 -13.17 -6.73 -4.39
N ASN A 166 -14.32 -7.19 -3.91
CA ASN A 166 -14.62 -7.30 -2.49
C ASN A 166 -14.12 -8.60 -1.85
N SER A 167 -13.73 -9.58 -2.66
CA SER A 167 -13.18 -10.85 -2.19
C SER A 167 -11.65 -10.80 -2.05
N TYR A 168 -11.06 -11.94 -1.69
CA TYR A 168 -9.63 -12.25 -1.67
C TYR A 168 -9.12 -12.60 -3.08
N TYR A 169 -9.35 -11.73 -4.06
CA TYR A 169 -9.08 -12.02 -5.48
C TYR A 169 -7.59 -12.26 -5.82
N ALA A 170 -6.67 -11.93 -4.92
CA ALA A 170 -5.25 -12.16 -5.10
C ALA A 170 -4.56 -12.36 -3.75
N ASP A 171 -3.52 -13.18 -3.78
CA ASP A 171 -2.57 -13.45 -2.72
C ASP A 171 -1.55 -12.33 -2.64
N GLY A 172 -1.71 -11.46 -1.64
CA GLY A 172 -0.94 -10.22 -1.61
C GLY A 172 -1.68 -9.04 -0.97
N VAL A 173 -1.28 -7.84 -1.40
CA VAL A 173 -1.83 -6.57 -0.95
C VAL A 173 -2.73 -5.96 -2.01
N SER A 174 -3.97 -5.65 -1.64
CA SER A 174 -4.92 -4.88 -2.43
C SER A 174 -5.02 -3.47 -1.87
N ILE A 175 -4.69 -2.47 -2.68
CA ILE A 175 -4.93 -1.05 -2.40
C ILE A 175 -6.19 -0.62 -3.15
N THR A 176 -7.19 -0.16 -2.40
CA THR A 176 -8.48 0.25 -2.96
C THR A 176 -8.95 1.57 -2.36
N ARG A 177 -10.04 2.12 -2.90
CA ARG A 177 -10.67 3.34 -2.36
C ARG A 177 -12.18 3.28 -2.39
N GLY A 178 -12.79 4.01 -1.46
CA GLY A 178 -14.21 4.36 -1.47
C GLY A 178 -15.17 3.18 -1.28
N SER A 179 -16.46 3.53 -1.27
CA SER A 179 -17.58 2.59 -1.20
C SER A 179 -18.67 3.06 -2.19
N PRO A 180 -18.91 2.35 -3.31
CA PRO A 180 -18.38 1.04 -3.66
C PRO A 180 -16.86 1.05 -3.89
N ARG A 181 -16.23 -0.09 -3.56
CA ARG A 181 -14.78 -0.30 -3.64
C ARG A 181 -14.29 -0.14 -5.08
N GLN A 182 -13.24 0.65 -5.26
CA GLN A 182 -12.57 0.87 -6.54
C GLN A 182 -11.08 0.54 -6.43
N HIS A 183 -10.54 -0.07 -7.47
CA HIS A 183 -9.15 -0.52 -7.51
C HIS A 183 -8.18 0.67 -7.64
N VAL A 184 -7.05 0.58 -6.92
CA VAL A 184 -5.93 1.53 -7.04
C VAL A 184 -4.68 0.78 -7.48
N TRP A 185 -4.28 -0.28 -6.76
CA TRP A 185 -3.12 -1.10 -7.08
C TRP A 185 -3.22 -2.49 -6.45
N THR A 186 -2.61 -3.50 -7.05
CA THR A 186 -2.43 -4.84 -6.44
C THR A 186 -0.95 -5.18 -6.34
N LEU A 187 -0.47 -5.70 -5.21
CA LEU A 187 0.87 -6.26 -5.06
C LEU A 187 0.75 -7.74 -4.73
N MET A 188 1.06 -8.61 -5.68
CA MET A 188 0.81 -10.05 -5.61
C MET A 188 2.09 -10.80 -5.18
N ALA A 189 1.94 -11.91 -4.48
CA ALA A 189 3.05 -12.80 -4.17
C ALA A 189 2.89 -14.14 -4.88
N GLY A 190 3.89 -14.54 -5.67
CA GLY A 190 3.93 -15.86 -6.31
C GLY A 190 4.62 -16.92 -5.44
N VAL A 191 4.48 -18.19 -5.82
CA VAL A 191 5.00 -19.30 -5.00
C VAL A 191 6.53 -19.47 -5.10
N THR A 192 7.11 -19.15 -6.25
CA THR A 192 8.55 -19.23 -6.54
C THR A 192 8.94 -18.30 -7.69
N ASP A 193 10.19 -17.84 -7.68
CA ASP A 193 10.78 -16.97 -8.69
C ASP A 193 11.71 -17.71 -9.68
N SER A 194 11.96 -19.01 -9.46
CA SER A 194 13.10 -19.72 -10.06
C SER A 194 12.76 -21.08 -10.67
N PHE A 195 11.48 -21.51 -10.61
CA PHE A 195 11.13 -22.85 -11.08
C PHE A 195 9.72 -23.00 -11.71
N ILE A 196 9.66 -23.71 -12.84
CA ILE A 196 8.41 -24.16 -13.49
C ILE A 196 8.36 -25.69 -13.41
N PHE A 197 7.57 -26.26 -12.48
CA PHE A 197 7.41 -27.74 -12.36
C PHE A 197 6.39 -28.27 -13.35
N VAL A 198 6.58 -29.50 -13.82
CA VAL A 198 5.55 -30.32 -14.48
C VAL A 198 4.26 -30.45 -13.64
N ARG A 199 4.33 -30.26 -12.31
CA ARG A 199 3.16 -30.25 -11.40
C ARG A 199 2.45 -28.90 -11.32
N HIS A 200 3.15 -27.81 -11.60
CA HIS A 200 2.66 -26.44 -11.39
C HIS A 200 2.46 -25.67 -12.68
N ASP A 201 2.94 -26.14 -13.83
CA ASP A 201 2.75 -25.60 -15.19
C ASP A 201 2.72 -24.06 -15.35
N GLY A 202 3.33 -23.33 -14.42
CA GLY A 202 3.30 -21.86 -14.34
C GLY A 202 2.04 -21.26 -13.70
N ARG A 203 1.10 -22.06 -13.18
CA ARG A 203 -0.20 -21.61 -12.64
C ARG A 203 -0.15 -20.86 -11.31
N TYR A 204 0.95 -20.95 -10.55
CA TYR A 204 1.13 -20.30 -9.24
C TYR A 204 2.24 -19.24 -9.26
N LEU A 205 2.72 -18.91 -10.46
CA LEU A 205 3.72 -17.88 -10.66
C LEU A 205 3.04 -16.53 -10.80
N CYS A 206 3.80 -15.49 -10.49
CA CYS A 206 3.38 -14.12 -10.78
C CYS A 206 2.89 -13.95 -12.23
N PRO A 207 1.84 -13.15 -12.48
CA PRO A 207 1.28 -12.98 -13.84
C PRO A 207 2.31 -12.46 -14.86
N CYS A 208 3.28 -11.68 -14.42
CA CYS A 208 4.36 -11.14 -15.25
C CYS A 208 5.53 -12.13 -15.47
N SER A 209 5.58 -13.26 -14.76
CA SER A 209 6.71 -14.19 -14.83
C SER A 209 6.75 -14.95 -16.15
N GLN A 210 7.96 -15.27 -16.59
CA GLN A 210 8.15 -16.12 -17.76
C GLN A 210 7.49 -17.49 -17.52
N GLY A 211 6.63 -17.90 -18.47
CA GLY A 211 5.92 -19.18 -18.39
C GLY A 211 4.70 -19.17 -17.46
N SER A 212 4.31 -18.03 -16.89
CA SER A 212 3.09 -17.92 -16.10
C SER A 212 1.84 -18.06 -16.97
N LEU A 213 0.85 -18.80 -16.46
CA LEU A 213 -0.48 -18.89 -17.07
C LEU A 213 -1.43 -17.80 -16.57
N GLN A 214 -1.11 -17.15 -15.45
CA GLN A 214 -2.02 -16.23 -14.76
C GLN A 214 -2.32 -14.95 -15.53
N ASN A 215 -1.42 -14.53 -16.44
CA ASN A 215 -1.69 -13.39 -17.31
C ASN A 215 -2.97 -13.58 -18.16
N SER A 216 -3.33 -14.82 -18.50
CA SER A 216 -4.53 -15.11 -19.30
C SER A 216 -5.84 -14.98 -18.53
N THR A 217 -5.79 -15.02 -17.20
CA THR A 217 -6.94 -14.97 -16.31
C THR A 217 -6.92 -13.74 -15.40
N LEU A 218 -5.96 -12.83 -15.57
CA LEU A 218 -5.83 -11.63 -14.74
C LEU A 218 -7.13 -10.83 -14.74
N GLN A 219 -7.54 -10.37 -13.55
CA GLN A 219 -8.77 -9.62 -13.39
C GLN A 219 -8.76 -8.33 -14.21
N SER A 220 -9.84 -8.07 -14.93
CA SER A 220 -9.96 -6.92 -15.82
C SER A 220 -9.84 -5.58 -15.08
N PHE A 221 -10.23 -5.49 -13.81
CA PHE A 221 -10.13 -4.27 -13.00
C PHE A 221 -8.70 -3.96 -12.53
N ILE A 222 -7.78 -4.94 -12.56
CA ILE A 222 -6.36 -4.73 -12.21
C ILE A 222 -5.61 -4.13 -13.40
N GLY A 223 -5.84 -4.66 -14.61
CA GLY A 223 -5.13 -4.22 -15.80
C GLY A 223 -3.60 -4.26 -15.61
N ASN A 224 -2.94 -3.11 -15.77
CA ASN A 224 -1.49 -2.97 -15.58
C ASN A 224 -1.11 -2.40 -14.20
N ASP A 225 -2.09 -2.16 -13.32
CA ASP A 225 -1.89 -1.53 -12.02
C ASP A 225 -1.53 -2.58 -10.96
N TYR A 226 -0.46 -3.34 -11.22
CA TYR A 226 0.03 -4.35 -10.28
C TYR A 226 1.55 -4.47 -10.27
N PHE A 227 2.06 -4.95 -9.14
CA PHE A 227 3.38 -5.58 -9.03
C PHE A 227 3.21 -7.02 -8.58
N CYS A 228 4.16 -7.89 -8.92
CA CYS A 228 4.19 -9.25 -8.40
C CYS A 228 5.62 -9.71 -8.21
N GLU A 229 5.89 -10.44 -7.14
CA GLU A 229 7.22 -11.00 -6.84
C GLU A 229 7.08 -12.23 -5.95
N SER A 230 8.05 -13.14 -5.98
CA SER A 230 8.14 -14.28 -5.04
C SER A 230 9.44 -14.20 -4.27
N GLY A 231 9.39 -14.50 -2.97
CA GLY A 231 10.56 -14.53 -2.09
C GLY A 231 11.18 -15.92 -1.95
N ASN A 232 10.74 -16.89 -2.78
CA ASN A 232 11.17 -18.28 -2.71
C ASN A 232 12.10 -18.66 -3.89
N PRO A 233 13.44 -18.67 -3.66
CA PRO A 233 14.46 -18.94 -4.67
C PRO A 233 14.64 -20.44 -5.01
N ALA A 234 13.72 -21.30 -4.56
CA ALA A 234 13.88 -22.75 -4.69
C ALA A 234 13.81 -23.21 -6.15
N THR A 235 14.91 -23.77 -6.65
CA THR A 235 15.02 -24.34 -8.01
C THR A 235 14.57 -25.79 -8.12
N ASP A 236 13.97 -26.35 -7.06
CA ASP A 236 13.35 -27.68 -7.06
C ASP A 236 11.82 -27.61 -6.95
N GLY A 237 11.25 -26.40 -7.08
CA GLY A 237 9.81 -26.12 -7.02
C GLY A 237 9.16 -26.45 -5.69
N ARG A 238 9.93 -26.55 -4.60
CA ARG A 238 9.41 -26.73 -3.25
C ARG A 238 9.27 -25.38 -2.56
N TRP A 239 8.23 -25.26 -1.75
CA TRP A 239 8.14 -24.24 -0.71
C TRP A 239 8.17 -24.91 0.66
N LYS A 240 8.35 -24.11 1.70
CA LYS A 240 8.31 -24.55 3.09
C LYS A 240 7.33 -23.66 3.84
N HIS A 241 6.68 -24.20 4.87
CA HIS A 241 5.84 -23.41 5.78
C HIS A 241 6.70 -22.55 6.72
N ILE A 242 7.39 -21.58 6.14
CA ILE A 242 8.28 -20.65 6.82
C ILE A 242 7.98 -19.22 6.36
N PHE A 243 8.42 -18.28 7.17
CA PHE A 243 8.47 -16.87 6.82
C PHE A 243 9.77 -16.59 6.05
N TYR A 244 9.68 -16.31 4.76
CA TYR A 244 10.82 -16.06 3.88
C TYR A 244 11.31 -14.62 4.09
N THR A 245 12.32 -14.46 4.95
CA THR A 245 12.82 -13.13 5.37
C THR A 245 14.04 -12.65 4.59
N SER A 246 14.60 -13.48 3.71
CA SER A 246 15.82 -13.14 2.96
C SER A 246 15.57 -12.21 1.78
N ASP A 247 14.33 -12.18 1.28
CA ASP A 247 13.98 -11.50 0.05
C ASP A 247 12.65 -10.72 0.24
N PRO A 248 12.72 -9.40 0.45
CA PRO A 248 11.54 -8.55 0.59
C PRO A 248 10.81 -8.41 -0.75
N LEU A 249 9.48 -8.56 -0.72
CA LEU A 249 8.64 -8.45 -1.91
C LEU A 249 8.40 -7.00 -2.33
N TRP A 250 8.27 -6.82 -3.63
CA TRP A 250 7.90 -5.61 -4.37
C TRP A 250 8.92 -4.47 -4.26
N ASP A 251 10.19 -4.83 -4.08
CA ASP A 251 11.29 -3.87 -4.00
C ASP A 251 12.12 -3.77 -5.31
N GLY A 252 11.84 -4.67 -6.26
CA GLY A 252 12.50 -4.75 -7.56
C GLY A 252 13.90 -5.37 -7.52
N LYS A 253 14.21 -6.16 -6.49
CA LYS A 253 15.50 -6.82 -6.25
C LYS A 253 15.28 -8.25 -5.80
N GLY A 254 16.33 -9.07 -5.82
CA GLY A 254 16.26 -10.46 -5.33
C GLY A 254 15.61 -11.45 -6.30
N CYS A 255 14.87 -10.95 -7.27
CA CYS A 255 14.22 -11.67 -8.36
C CYS A 255 15.04 -12.80 -9.00
N GLY A 256 14.47 -14.01 -8.92
CA GLY A 256 14.95 -15.18 -9.62
C GLY A 256 14.77 -15.14 -11.14
N SER A 257 15.16 -16.23 -11.80
CA SER A 257 15.27 -16.31 -13.25
C SER A 257 13.93 -16.14 -14.01
N LEU A 258 12.79 -16.31 -13.35
CA LEU A 258 11.47 -16.20 -13.97
C LEU A 258 10.85 -14.80 -13.84
N GLU A 259 11.34 -14.00 -12.90
CA GLU A 259 10.71 -12.73 -12.48
C GLU A 259 11.41 -11.49 -13.04
N GLY A 260 12.32 -11.66 -14.00
CA GLY A 260 13.04 -10.53 -14.61
C GLY A 260 12.12 -9.45 -15.19
N VAL A 261 10.98 -9.82 -15.78
CA VAL A 261 9.96 -8.86 -16.26
C VAL A 261 9.23 -8.20 -15.09
N CYS A 262 8.88 -8.97 -14.06
CA CYS A 262 8.21 -8.48 -12.87
C CYS A 262 9.03 -7.40 -12.16
N CYS A 263 10.33 -7.63 -11.99
CA CYS A 263 11.22 -6.69 -11.32
C CYS A 263 11.67 -5.51 -12.17
N ALA A 264 11.51 -5.62 -13.48
CA ALA A 264 11.64 -4.49 -14.39
C ALA A 264 10.33 -3.70 -14.54
N ALA A 265 9.28 -4.00 -13.75
CA ALA A 265 8.02 -3.29 -13.81
C ALA A 265 8.23 -1.78 -13.58
N PRO A 266 7.71 -0.92 -14.49
CA PRO A 266 7.88 0.51 -14.36
C PRO A 266 7.36 1.04 -13.03
N GLY A 267 8.17 1.88 -12.38
CA GLY A 267 7.80 2.55 -11.13
C GLY A 267 8.30 1.85 -9.88
N LEU A 268 8.62 0.55 -9.89
CA LEU A 268 9.14 -0.16 -8.71
C LEU A 268 10.27 0.63 -8.01
N PRO A 269 10.22 0.79 -6.67
CA PRO A 269 9.25 0.22 -5.73
C PRO A 269 7.99 1.09 -5.49
N TRP A 270 7.76 2.11 -6.32
CA TRP A 270 6.67 3.08 -6.19
C TRP A 270 5.59 2.87 -7.24
N PHE A 271 4.36 2.59 -6.81
CA PHE A 271 3.22 2.66 -7.72
C PHE A 271 2.66 4.09 -7.80
N ASN A 272 2.12 4.44 -8.97
CA ASN A 272 1.49 5.72 -9.23
C ASN A 272 0.17 5.54 -9.96
N LYS A 273 -0.93 5.89 -9.31
CA LYS A 273 -2.27 5.84 -9.89
C LYS A 273 -2.83 7.24 -10.09
N ILE A 274 -3.10 7.59 -11.34
CA ILE A 274 -3.88 8.79 -11.69
C ILE A 274 -5.34 8.37 -11.82
N LEU A 275 -6.22 9.08 -11.12
CA LEU A 275 -7.67 8.84 -11.14
C LEU A 275 -8.34 9.71 -12.20
N ASN A 276 -9.41 9.18 -12.80
CA ASN A 276 -10.19 9.90 -13.81
C ASN A 276 -10.99 11.07 -13.22
N THR A 277 -11.29 11.00 -11.92
CA THR A 277 -12.03 12.03 -11.19
C THR A 277 -11.37 12.28 -9.84
N THR A 278 -11.46 13.52 -9.38
CA THR A 278 -11.07 13.86 -8.02
C THR A 278 -12.06 13.24 -7.03
N THR A 279 -11.56 12.78 -5.89
CA THR A 279 -12.36 12.16 -4.82
C THR A 279 -11.86 12.59 -3.44
N THR A 280 -12.65 12.30 -2.41
CA THR A 280 -12.28 12.38 -0.99
C THR A 280 -12.40 11.01 -0.32
N ASP A 281 -12.46 9.92 -1.09
CA ASP A 281 -12.55 8.56 -0.57
C ASP A 281 -11.40 8.24 0.40
N TYR A 282 -11.63 7.32 1.33
CA TYR A 282 -10.53 6.68 2.06
C TYR A 282 -9.70 5.82 1.10
N LEU A 283 -8.43 5.60 1.45
CA LEU A 283 -7.67 4.47 0.92
C LEU A 283 -7.81 3.28 1.86
N GLU A 284 -7.87 2.08 1.32
CA GLU A 284 -7.87 0.83 2.08
C GLU A 284 -6.70 -0.02 1.63
N LEU A 285 -5.93 -0.52 2.59
CA LEU A 285 -4.95 -1.58 2.39
C LEU A 285 -5.54 -2.87 2.92
N ARG A 286 -5.52 -3.92 2.09
CA ARG A 286 -5.99 -5.26 2.46
C ARG A 286 -4.86 -6.24 2.19
N VAL A 287 -4.47 -7.05 3.17
CA VAL A 287 -3.69 -8.26 2.92
C VAL A 287 -4.68 -9.40 2.72
N CYS A 288 -4.60 -10.06 1.59
CA CYS A 288 -5.54 -11.07 1.13
C CYS A 288 -4.80 -12.36 0.77
N GLY A 289 -5.55 -13.47 0.82
CA GLY A 289 -5.17 -14.70 0.15
C GLY A 289 -6.32 -15.69 0.11
N ASP A 290 -6.31 -16.59 -0.86
CA ASP A 290 -7.44 -17.46 -1.15
C ASP A 290 -7.45 -18.77 -0.35
N GLU A 291 -6.33 -19.11 0.31
CA GLU A 291 -6.26 -20.18 1.30
C GLU A 291 -6.07 -19.72 2.76
N ALA A 292 -6.06 -20.72 3.64
CA ALA A 292 -5.77 -20.62 5.06
C ALA A 292 -4.42 -19.94 5.32
N THR A 293 -4.35 -19.16 6.39
CA THR A 293 -3.14 -18.40 6.74
C THR A 293 -1.95 -19.26 7.20
N SER A 294 -2.17 -20.57 7.40
CA SER A 294 -1.11 -21.56 7.62
C SER A 294 -0.46 -22.05 6.33
N ASN A 295 -1.15 -21.93 5.19
CA ASN A 295 -0.64 -22.29 3.87
C ASN A 295 -0.11 -21.08 3.11
N GLU A 296 -0.77 -19.92 3.22
CA GLU A 296 -0.46 -18.75 2.40
C GLU A 296 -0.62 -17.47 3.20
N ASP A 297 0.35 -16.57 3.15
CA ASP A 297 0.19 -15.22 3.68
C ASP A 297 1.25 -14.30 3.07
N THR A 298 0.97 -13.00 3.12
CA THR A 298 1.84 -11.96 2.56
C THR A 298 2.05 -10.81 3.54
N PRO A 299 2.73 -11.06 4.68
CA PRO A 299 2.86 -10.06 5.74
C PRO A 299 3.61 -8.80 5.27
N VAL A 300 3.06 -7.63 5.57
CA VAL A 300 3.66 -6.32 5.21
C VAL A 300 4.56 -5.79 6.32
N THR A 301 5.79 -5.38 5.98
CA THR A 301 6.74 -4.79 6.95
C THR A 301 6.76 -3.26 6.85
N PHE A 302 6.47 -2.73 5.66
CA PHE A 302 6.54 -1.30 5.39
C PHE A 302 5.44 -0.90 4.42
N TYR A 303 4.82 0.25 4.65
CA TYR A 303 4.10 0.96 3.62
C TYR A 303 4.11 2.46 3.85
N GLU A 304 4.06 3.22 2.78
CA GLU A 304 3.71 4.63 2.81
C GLU A 304 2.80 4.97 1.62
N LEU A 305 1.67 5.60 1.91
CA LEU A 305 0.64 5.93 0.93
C LEU A 305 0.36 7.44 0.95
N TYR A 306 0.41 8.05 -0.23
CA TYR A 306 0.24 9.49 -0.42
C TYR A 306 -0.87 9.81 -1.42
N ILE A 307 -1.52 10.95 -1.20
CA ILE A 307 -2.54 11.53 -2.09
C ILE A 307 -2.20 12.96 -2.50
N LYS A 308 -2.67 13.39 -3.68
CA LYS A 308 -2.48 14.74 -4.24
C LYS A 308 -3.55 15.15 -5.25
#